data_AF-A0A7Z0B0P7-F1
#
_entry.id   AF-A0A7Z0B0P7-F1
#
_cell.length_a   1.000
_cell.length_b   1.000
_cell.length_c   1.000
_cell.angle_alpha   90.00
_cell.angle_beta   90.00
_cell.angle_gamma   90.00
#
_symmetry.space_group_name_H-M   'P 1'
#
loop_
_entity.id
_entity.type
_entity.pdbx_description
1 polymer ?
#
loop_
_entity_poly.entity_id
_entity_poly.type
_entity_poly.pdbx_seq_one_letter_code
_entity_poly.pdbx_strand_id
1 'polypeptide(L)' 'MIVNASHRVIASSDDKGVLDEQFRLNTDGRSAGFYQLSDGRTVSFAATPGYESYRGLGWYGVIVQSPATA' A
#
# COMPACT_ATOMS: atom_id res chain seq x y z
N MET A 1 -2.24 -3.18 4.79
CA MET A 1 -3.30 -2.31 4.24
C MET A 1 -3.61 -2.70 2.80
N ILE A 2 -4.84 -2.42 2.35
CA ILE A 2 -5.22 -2.35 0.93
C ILE A 2 -5.66 -0.92 0.67
N VAL A 3 -5.15 -0.32 -0.42
CA VAL A 3 -5.53 1.02 -0.86
C VAL A 3 -6.16 0.98 -2.25
N ASN A 4 -7.13 1.85 -2.52
CA ASN A 4 -7.76 1.97 -3.82
C ASN A 4 -6.92 2.80 -4.82
N ALA A 5 -7.42 3.02 -6.04
CA ALA A 5 -6.72 3.78 -7.09
C ALA A 5 -6.39 5.25 -6.74
N SER A 6 -7.11 5.83 -5.78
CA SER A 6 -6.83 7.17 -5.23
C SER A 6 -5.95 7.13 -3.98
N HIS A 7 -5.37 5.97 -3.67
CA HIS A 7 -4.62 5.66 -2.47
C HIS A 7 -5.38 5.87 -1.14
N ARG A 8 -6.71 5.79 -1.17
CA ARG A 8 -7.53 5.73 0.06
C ARG A 8 -7.44 4.32 0.65
N VAL A 9 -7.27 4.24 1.96
CA VAL A 9 -7.27 2.97 2.71
C VAL A 9 -8.68 2.38 2.69
N ILE A 10 -8.81 1.15 2.20
CA ILE A 10 -10.08 0.41 2.17
C ILE A 10 -10.08 -0.83 3.07
N ALA A 11 -8.90 -1.26 3.52
CA ALA A 11 -8.73 -2.25 4.57
C ALA A 11 -7.38 -2.05 5.27
N SER A 12 -7.34 -2.21 6.59
CA SER A 12 -6.10 -2.22 7.38
C SER A 12 -6.13 -3.34 8.40
N SER A 13 -4.96 -3.86 8.77
CA SER A 13 -4.81 -4.91 9.79
C SER A 13 -4.83 -4.37 11.22
N ASP A 14 -4.67 -3.06 11.39
CA ASP A 14 -4.77 -2.38 12.68
C ASP A 14 -6.12 -1.63 12.85
N ASP A 15 -7.03 -1.81 11.89
CA ASP A 15 -8.35 -1.17 11.79
C ASP A 15 -8.33 0.37 11.82
N LYS A 16 -7.16 1.00 11.67
CA LYS A 16 -7.04 2.46 11.66
C LYS A 16 -7.22 3.02 10.24
N GLY A 17 -7.84 4.18 10.16
CA GLY A 17 -7.90 4.98 8.92
C GLY A 17 -8.72 4.37 7.79
N VAL A 18 -9.47 3.29 8.01
CA VAL A 18 -10.29 2.65 6.97
C VAL A 18 -11.37 3.63 6.51
N LEU A 19 -11.41 3.90 5.20
CA LEU A 19 -12.24 4.90 4.50
C LEU A 19 -11.95 6.38 4.78
N ASP A 20 -11.19 6.70 5.83
CA ASP A 20 -10.84 8.08 6.21
C ASP A 20 -9.43 8.49 5.76
N GLU A 21 -8.46 7.57 5.76
CA GLU A 21 -7.06 7.85 5.47
C GLU A 21 -6.75 7.77 3.96
N GLN A 22 -5.94 8.72 3.49
CA GLN A 22 -5.21 8.61 2.23
C GLN A 22 -3.74 8.32 2.51
N PHE A 23 -3.30 7.10 2.21
CA PHE A 23 -1.92 6.70 2.35
C PHE A 23 -1.16 7.12 1.09
N ARG A 24 -0.28 8.13 1.17
CA ARG A 24 0.47 8.64 0.00
C ARG A 24 1.51 7.63 -0.50
N LEU A 25 1.06 6.60 -1.22
CA LEU A 25 1.91 5.56 -1.77
C LEU A 25 2.78 6.12 -2.90
N ASN A 26 4.10 6.06 -2.74
CA ASN A 26 5.04 6.30 -3.83
C ASN A 26 5.41 4.97 -4.50
N THR A 27 5.00 4.79 -5.75
CA THR A 27 5.28 3.56 -6.51
C THR A 27 6.48 3.68 -7.45
N ASP A 28 6.99 4.90 -7.70
CA ASP A 28 8.02 5.15 -8.73
C ASP A 28 7.67 4.51 -10.09
N GLY A 29 6.38 4.47 -10.44
CA GLY A 29 5.87 3.84 -11.67
C GLY A 29 5.93 2.31 -11.68
N ARG A 30 6.31 1.65 -10.58
CA ARG A 30 6.47 0.20 -10.49
C ARG A 30 5.16 -0.47 -10.06
N SER A 31 4.97 -1.71 -10.50
CA SER A 31 3.87 -2.56 -10.04
C SER A 31 4.13 -3.15 -8.66
N ALA A 32 5.39 -3.33 -8.26
CA ALA A 32 5.75 -3.78 -6.92
C ALA A 32 7.12 -3.21 -6.53
N GLY A 33 7.36 -3.08 -5.23
CA GLY A 33 8.61 -2.56 -4.70
C GLY A 33 8.54 -2.25 -3.22
N PHE A 34 9.57 -1.58 -2.74
CA PHE A 34 9.62 -1.05 -1.38
C PHE A 34 10.43 0.23 -1.33
N TYR A 35 10.22 1.03 -0.30
CA TYR A 35 11.02 2.20 0.04
C TYR A 35 11.07 2.41 1.55
N GLN A 36 12.07 3.14 2.02
CA GLN A 36 12.18 3.52 3.43
C GLN A 36 11.70 4.95 3.65
N LEU A 37 11.02 5.16 4.77
CA LEU A 37 10.67 6.48 5.29
C LEU A 37 11.83 7.04 6.12
N SER A 38 11.83 8.35 6.33
CA SER A 38 12.83 9.03 7.15
C SER A 38 12.85 8.57 8.62
N ASP A 39 11.73 8.00 9.10
CA ASP A 39 11.60 7.46 10.47
C ASP A 39 12.06 6.00 10.59
N GLY A 40 12.65 5.44 9.53
CA GLY A 40 13.19 4.08 9.50
C GLY A 40 12.16 2.99 9.22
N ARG A 41 10.87 3.32 9.04
CA ARG A 41 9.87 2.34 8.58
C ARG A 41 10.11 1.96 7.13
N THR A 42 9.86 0.68 6.81
CA THR A 42 9.85 0.18 5.44
C THR A 42 8.41 0.08 4.94
N VAL A 43 8.15 0.64 3.76
CA VAL A 43 6.89 0.50 3.04
C VAL A 43 7.11 -0.40 1.85
N SER A 44 6.43 -1.54 1.81
CA SER A 44 6.41 -2.45 0.65
C SER A 44 5.04 -2.43 0.00
N PHE A 45 5.01 -2.55 -1.34
CA PHE A 45 3.76 -2.50 -2.10
C PHE A 45 3.75 -3.48 -3.27
N ALA A 46 2.54 -3.88 -3.65
CA ALA A 46 2.28 -4.63 -4.87
C ALA A 46 0.90 -4.26 -5.44
N ALA A 47 0.84 -3.94 -6.73
CA ALA A 47 -0.39 -3.71 -7.48
C ALA A 47 -1.19 -5.00 -7.49
N THR A 48 -2.48 -4.92 -7.21
CA THR A 48 -3.38 -6.06 -7.36
C THR A 48 -3.75 -6.18 -8.84
N PRO A 49 -3.27 -7.21 -9.55
CA PRO A 49 -3.60 -7.37 -10.95
C PRO A 49 -5.09 -7.67 -11.10
N GLY A 50 -5.61 -7.42 -12.31
CA GLY A 50 -6.92 -7.94 -12.68
C GLY A 50 -6.86 -9.44 -12.92
N TYR A 51 -7.99 -10.02 -13.33
CA TYR A 51 -8.10 -11.43 -13.65
C TYR A 51 -8.71 -11.60 -15.04
N GLU A 52 -8.27 -12.63 -15.78
CA GLU A 52 -8.74 -13.12 -17.10
C GLU A 52 -9.40 -12.11 -18.06
N SER A 53 -10.54 -11.56 -17.69
CA SER A 53 -11.36 -10.68 -18.52
C SER A 53 -11.41 -9.20 -18.08
N TYR A 54 -10.77 -8.82 -16.97
CA TYR A 54 -10.79 -7.43 -16.46
C TYR A 54 -9.41 -6.92 -16.04
N ARG A 55 -9.21 -5.60 -16.24
CA ARG A 55 -8.02 -4.89 -15.74
C ARG A 55 -8.13 -4.67 -14.24
N GLY A 56 -7.01 -4.71 -13.52
CA GLY A 56 -6.97 -4.42 -12.09
C GLY A 56 -7.54 -3.04 -11.80
N LEU A 57 -8.23 -2.89 -10.67
CA LEU A 57 -8.90 -1.65 -10.27
C LEU A 57 -7.95 -0.55 -9.77
N GLY A 58 -6.65 -0.69 -10.04
CA GLY A 58 -5.61 0.21 -9.56
C GLY A 58 -5.33 0.10 -8.05
N TRP A 59 -5.75 -0.99 -7.40
CA TRP A 59 -5.50 -1.17 -5.97
C TRP A 59 -4.09 -1.68 -5.72
N TYR A 60 -3.60 -1.42 -4.51
CA TYR A 60 -2.32 -1.91 -4.03
C TYR A 60 -2.49 -2.58 -2.68
N GLY A 61 -1.83 -3.73 -2.51
CA GLY A 61 -1.46 -4.23 -1.19
C GLY A 61 -0.26 -3.45 -0.67
N VAL A 62 -0.32 -3.02 0.59
CA VAL A 62 0.73 -2.23 1.24
C VAL A 62 1.05 -2.82 2.61
N ILE A 63 2.35 -2.99 2.90
CA ILE A 63 2.87 -3.39 4.20
C ILE A 63 3.72 -2.23 4.73
N VAL A 64 3.46 -1.81 5.97
CA VAL A 64 4.30 -0.85 6.68
C VAL A 64 4.92 -1.59 7.86
N GLN A 65 6.24 -1.68 7.86
CA GLN A 65 7.00 -2.40 8.88
C GLN A 65 7.84 -1.42 9.69
N SER A 66 7.73 -1.49 11.01
CA SER A 66 8.62 -0.78 11.92
C SER A 66 10.03 -1.38 11.91
N PRO A 67 11.08 -0.57 12.10
CA PRO A 67 12.41 -1.10 12.30
C PRO A 67 12.41 -2.05 13.50
N ALA A 68 13.28 -3.07 13.46
CA ALA A 68 13.47 -3.95 14.60
C ALA A 68 13.96 -3.12 15.79
N THR A 69 13.32 -3.28 16.95
CA THR A 69 13.87 -2.78 18.20
C THR A 69 15.11 -3.61 18.54
N ALA A 70 16.23 -2.93 18.84
CA ALA A 70 17.46 -3.58 19.29
C ALA A 70 17.30 -4.22 20.67
#